data_AF-A6JK18-F1
#
_entry.id   AF-A6JK18-F1
#
_cell.length_a   1.000
_cell.length_b   1.000
_cell.length_c   1.000
_cell.angle_alpha   90.00
_cell.angle_beta   90.00
_cell.angle_gamma   90.00
#
_symmetry.space_group_name_H-M   'P 1'
#
loop_
_entity.id
_entity.type
_entity.pdbx_description
1 polymer ?
#
loop_
_entity_poly.entity_id
_entity_poly.type
_entity_poly.pdbx_seq_one_letter_code
_entity_poly.pdbx_strand_id
1 'polypeptide(L)'
;MAPAMQSTELQFAQRLASSEKGVRDRAVRKLRQYLSARTQSDTGSFSQEELLKIWKGLFYCMWVQDEPLLQVTQSPAMALDL
;
A
#
# COMPACT_ATOMS: atom_id res chain seq x y z
N MET A 1 19.57 -0.47 20.61
CA MET A 1 18.13 -0.65 20.36
C MET A 1 17.95 -1.77 19.35
N ALA A 2 17.45 -2.94 19.76
CA ALA A 2 17.14 -4.02 18.82
C ALA A 2 15.97 -3.57 17.93
N PRO A 3 15.99 -3.84 16.61
CA PRO A 3 14.85 -3.52 15.76
C PRO A 3 13.66 -4.37 16.23
N ALA A 4 12.58 -3.72 16.64
CA ALA A 4 11.34 -4.42 16.98
C ALA A 4 10.93 -5.25 15.75
N MET A 5 10.88 -6.58 15.89
CA MET A 5 10.42 -7.47 14.82
C MET A 5 8.99 -7.08 14.44
N GLN A 6 8.83 -6.49 13.26
CA GLN A 6 7.53 -6.07 12.75
C GLN A 6 6.76 -7.27 12.20
N SER A 7 5.53 -7.46 12.67
CA SER A 7 4.61 -8.50 12.17
C SER A 7 4.43 -8.39 10.65
N THR A 8 4.25 -9.51 9.97
CA THR A 8 4.07 -9.59 8.51
C THR A 8 2.95 -8.66 8.02
N GLU A 9 1.86 -8.56 8.77
CA GLU A 9 0.72 -7.68 8.49
C GLU A 9 1.10 -6.21 8.54
N LEU A 10 1.99 -5.83 9.47
CA LEU A 10 2.50 -4.47 9.58
C LEU A 10 3.38 -4.12 8.37
N GLN A 11 4.22 -5.06 7.92
CA GLN A 11 5.03 -4.87 6.73
C GLN A 11 4.17 -4.74 5.47
N PHE A 12 3.09 -5.52 5.37
CA PHE A 12 2.08 -5.32 4.32
C PHE A 12 1.46 -3.93 4.41
N ALA A 13 1.03 -3.51 5.60
CA ALA A 13 0.41 -2.21 5.80
C ALA A 13 1.31 -1.06 5.33
N GLN A 14 2.59 -1.09 5.71
CA GLN A 14 3.58 -0.09 5.29
C GLN A 14 3.79 -0.09 3.77
N ARG A 15 3.90 -1.26 3.15
CA ARG A 15 4.13 -1.35 1.69
C ARG A 15 2.91 -0.96 0.87
N LEU A 16 1.70 -1.26 1.36
CA LEU A 16 0.45 -0.83 0.74
C LEU A 16 0.29 0.70 0.81
N ALA A 17 0.72 1.31 1.92
CA ALA A 17 0.71 2.75 2.11
C ALA A 17 1.92 3.49 1.46
N SER A 18 2.76 2.81 0.68
CA SER A 18 3.93 3.43 0.04
C SER A 18 3.51 4.40 -1.07
N SER A 19 4.19 5.54 -1.23
CA SER A 19 3.97 6.48 -2.34
C SER A 19 4.43 5.94 -3.70
N GLU A 20 5.28 4.93 -3.72
CA GLU A 20 5.75 4.31 -4.97
C GLU A 20 4.72 3.31 -5.53
N LYS A 21 4.19 3.60 -6.73
CA LYS A 21 3.22 2.72 -7.42
C LYS A 21 3.73 1.29 -7.54
N GLY A 22 5.00 1.11 -7.94
CA GLY A 22 5.60 -0.22 -8.10
C GLY A 22 5.66 -1.03 -6.81
N VAL A 23 5.86 -0.37 -5.67
CA VAL A 23 5.87 -1.01 -4.35
C VAL A 23 4.45 -1.42 -3.96
N ARG A 24 3.47 -0.52 -4.13
CA ARG A 24 2.05 -0.83 -3.86
C ARG A 24 1.54 -2.00 -4.69
N ASP A 25 1.76 -1.97 -6.00
CA ASP A 25 1.32 -3.02 -6.94
C ASP A 25 1.88 -4.40 -6.58
N ARG A 26 3.15 -4.46 -6.15
CA ARG A 26 3.76 -5.71 -5.68
C ARG A 26 3.20 -6.13 -4.32
N ALA A 27 2.94 -5.18 -3.43
CA ALA A 27 2.37 -5.43 -2.11
C ALA A 27 0.95 -6.00 -2.21
N VAL A 28 0.08 -5.44 -3.06
CA VAL A 28 -1.29 -5.94 -3.29
C VAL A 28 -1.26 -7.36 -3.85
N ARG A 29 -0.41 -7.64 -4.83
CA ARG A 29 -0.26 -9.00 -5.40
C ARG A 29 0.18 -10.01 -4.35
N LYS A 30 1.18 -9.66 -3.53
CA LYS A 30 1.66 -10.52 -2.44
C LYS A 30 0.64 -10.67 -1.32
N LEU A 31 -0.12 -9.62 -1.00
CA LEU A 31 -1.16 -9.67 0.02
C LEU A 31 -2.24 -10.67 -0.37
N ARG A 32 -2.67 -10.67 -1.64
CA ARG A 32 -3.65 -11.62 -2.14
C ARG A 32 -3.19 -13.07 -1.96
N GLN A 33 -1.92 -13.36 -2.30
CA GLN A 33 -1.33 -14.69 -2.08
C GLN A 33 -1.27 -15.05 -0.59
N TYR A 34 -0.87 -14.09 0.26
CA TYR A 34 -0.79 -14.27 1.71
C TYR A 34 -2.16 -14.60 2.32
N LEU A 35 -3.19 -13.82 1.98
CA LEU A 35 -4.56 -14.06 2.44
C LEU A 35 -5.06 -15.44 2.00
N SER A 36 -4.89 -15.79 0.72
CA SER A 36 -5.32 -17.11 0.22
C SER A 36 -4.60 -18.27 0.91
N ALA A 37 -3.27 -18.17 1.10
CA ALA A 37 -2.50 -19.20 1.75
C ALA A 37 -2.87 -19.36 3.23
N ARG A 38 -3.14 -18.24 3.92
CA ARG A 38 -3.52 -18.27 5.34
C ARG A 38 -4.93 -18.81 5.54
N THR A 39 -5.90 -18.43 4.72
CA THR A 39 -7.29 -18.92 4.85
C THR A 39 -7.44 -20.40 4.52
N GLN A 40 -6.53 -20.97 3.73
CA GLN A 40 -6.54 -22.40 3.38
C GLN A 40 -5.84 -23.30 4.42
N SER A 41 -5.18 -22.74 5.43
CA SER A 41 -4.52 -23.56 6.46
C SER A 41 -5.48 -23.93 7.59
N ASP A 42 -5.31 -25.12 8.16
CA ASP A 42 -6.14 -25.66 9.26
C ASP A 42 -6.08 -24.78 10.54
N THR A 43 -5.02 -23.98 10.69
CA THR A 43 -4.82 -22.98 11.77
C THR A 43 -5.11 -21.55 11.30
N GLY A 44 -5.71 -21.41 10.11
CA GLY A 44 -5.71 -20.24 9.24
C GLY A 44 -6.58 -19.05 9.61
N SER A 45 -6.83 -18.83 10.91
CA SER A 45 -7.64 -17.70 11.35
C SER A 45 -6.80 -16.44 11.50
N PHE A 46 -7.31 -15.31 11.00
CA PHE A 46 -6.76 -13.99 11.30
C PHE A 46 -7.30 -13.51 12.64
N SER A 47 -6.42 -13.00 13.50
CA SER A 47 -6.89 -12.19 14.61
C SER A 47 -7.48 -10.88 14.08
N GLN A 48 -8.39 -10.28 14.84
CA GLN A 48 -8.96 -8.99 14.48
C GLN A 48 -7.89 -7.90 14.33
N GLU A 49 -6.84 -7.93 15.17
CA GLU A 49 -5.74 -6.96 15.12
C GLU A 49 -4.89 -7.09 13.85
N GLU A 50 -4.61 -8.32 13.43
CA GLU A 50 -3.88 -8.62 12.20
C GLU A 50 -4.65 -8.12 10.97
N LEU A 51 -5.95 -8.40 10.93
CA LEU A 51 -6.82 -7.95 9.86
C LEU A 51 -6.93 -6.42 9.82
N LEU A 52 -7.05 -5.77 10.99
CA LEU A 52 -7.06 -4.31 11.11
C LEU A 52 -5.79 -3.66 10.59
N LYS A 53 -4.61 -4.25 10.82
CA LYS A 53 -3.34 -3.74 10.28
C LYS A 53 -3.35 -3.76 8.75
N ILE A 54 -3.75 -4.88 8.15
CA ILE A 54 -3.88 -5.02 6.70
C ILE A 54 -4.89 -4.01 6.14
N TRP A 55 -6.06 -3.90 6.77
CA TRP A 55 -7.14 -3.02 6.33
C TRP A 55 -6.75 -1.55 6.36
N LYS A 56 -6.04 -1.10 7.40
CA LYS A 56 -5.46 0.25 7.45
C LYS A 56 -4.53 0.50 6.26
N GLY A 57 -3.64 -0.45 5.96
CA GLY A 57 -2.76 -0.35 4.79
C GLY A 57 -3.50 -0.24 3.47
N LEU A 58 -4.57 -1.03 3.29
CA LEU A 58 -5.43 -0.97 2.10
C LEU A 58 -6.17 0.36 1.98
N PHE A 59 -6.71 0.87 3.09
CA PHE A 59 -7.37 2.17 3.12
C PHE A 59 -6.42 3.30 2.70
N TYR A 60 -5.19 3.30 3.21
CA TYR A 60 -4.16 4.25 2.76
C TYR A 60 -3.74 4.03 1.30
N CYS A 61 -3.66 2.79 0.82
CA CYS A 61 -3.35 2.49 -0.58
C CYS A 61 -4.38 3.12 -1.54
N MET A 62 -5.66 3.11 -1.16
CA MET A 62 -6.73 3.78 -1.90
C MET A 62 -6.58 5.31 -1.84
N TRP A 63 -6.34 5.85 -0.65
CA TRP A 63 -6.18 7.29 -0.46
C TRP A 63 -4.99 7.88 -1.24
N VAL A 64 -3.87 7.16 -1.30
CA VAL A 64 -2.66 7.58 -2.05
C VAL A 64 -2.85 7.45 -3.57
N GLN A 65 -3.89 6.76 -4.06
CA GLN A 65 -4.24 6.77 -5.49
C GLN A 65 -5.00 8.03 -5.91
N ASP A 66 -5.65 8.73 -4.97
CA ASP A 66 -6.40 9.96 -5.24
C ASP A 66 -5.52 11.21 -5.32
N GLU A 67 -4.19 11.09 -5.33
CA GLU A 67 -3.33 12.24 -5.60
C GLU A 67 -3.49 12.60 -7.09
N PRO A 68 -4.24 13.67 -7.43
CA PRO A 68 -4.43 14.04 -8.82
C PRO A 68 -3.04 14.36 -9.34
N LEU A 69 -2.68 13.76 -10.48
CA LEU A 69 -1.51 14.14 -11.26
C LEU A 69 -1.45 15.66 -11.22
N LEU A 70 -0.55 16.22 -10.41
CA LEU A 70 -0.33 17.65 -10.34
C LEU A 70 0.03 18.01 -11.75
N GLN A 71 -0.97 18.60 -12.40
CA GLN A 71 -1.02 18.86 -13.80
C GLN A 71 0.27 19.61 -14.08
N VAL A 72 1.16 18.97 -14.83
CA VAL A 72 2.31 19.61 -15.45
C VAL A 72 1.74 20.54 -16.53
N THR A 73 0.95 21.54 -16.11
CA THR A 73 0.96 22.88 -16.68
C THR A 73 2.23 23.57 -16.16
N GLN A 74 3.36 22.88 -16.28
CA GLN A 74 4.59 23.52 -16.72
C GLN A 74 4.63 23.30 -18.23
N SER A 75 3.67 23.90 -18.93
CA SER A 75 3.88 24.24 -20.33
C SER A 75 4.65 25.56 -20.31
N PRO A 76 5.95 25.61 -20.66
CA PRO A 76 6.64 26.88 -20.90
C PRO A 76 6.21 27.50 -22.25
N ALA A 77 4.93 27.39 -22.64
CA ALA A 77 4.41 27.97 -23.88
C ALA A 77 3.66 29.29 -23.66
N MET A 78 3.69 29.87 -22.46
CA MET A 78 3.13 31.21 -22.19
C MET A 78 4.21 32.27 -21.90
N ALA A 79 5.45 32.05 -22.37
CA ALA A 79 6.54 33.02 -22.21
C ALA A 79 7.02 33.67 -23.53
N LEU A 80 6.42 33.35 -24.68
CA LEU A 80 6.75 33.96 -25.97
C LEU A 80 5.51 34.00 -26.88
N ASP A 81 4.60 34.95 -26.65
CA ASP A 81 3.86 35.70 -27.71
C ASP A 81 2.82 36.68 -27.10
N LEU A 82 3.29 37.76 -26.44
CA LEU A 82 2.59 39.05 -26.29
C LEU A 82 3.53 40.11 -25.72
#